data_AF-A0A5P0ZR42-F1
#
_entry.id   AF-A0A5P0ZR42-F1
#
_cell.length_a   1.000
_cell.length_b   1.000
_cell.length_c   1.000
_cell.angle_alpha   90.00
_cell.angle_beta   90.00
_cell.angle_gamma   90.00
#
_symmetry.space_group_name_H-M   'P 1'
#
loop_
_entity.id
_entity.type
_entity.pdbx_description
1 polymer ?
#
loop_
_entity_poly.entity_id
_entity_poly.type
_entity_poly.pdbx_seq_one_letter_code
_entity_poly.pdbx_strand_id
1 'polypeptide(L)'
;MGKIAMGTIIDQFGLFNSPQNQMIFSRIIGLILLISGVIFSLGIFDSNVKEVIKEEKEELNHKRINIFYQIFAVVSGMLMAIQTAINGYLGKILDSPIHASFISFTIGIICLILINLLLKTRIMNLKYAIEQGISYWWIWIGGILGALYILCSSWLVPLIGTGQVVVLALFGQLLFSALVEHLGLFESVRNKISRSKVIGLSIMFVGVIFIKFIYF
;
A
#
# COMPACT_ATOMS: atom_id res chain seq x y z
N MET A 1 -3.45 4.49 -6.41
CA MET A 1 -4.53 5.50 -6.55
C MET A 1 -5.81 5.11 -5.79
N GLY A 2 -6.36 3.90 -5.98
CA GLY A 2 -7.60 3.48 -5.28
C GLY A 2 -7.56 3.62 -3.75
N LYS A 3 -6.42 3.30 -3.11
CA LYS A 3 -6.22 3.46 -1.66
C LYS A 3 -6.37 4.92 -1.21
N ILE A 4 -5.72 5.86 -1.89
CA ILE A 4 -5.78 7.30 -1.59
C ILE A 4 -7.23 7.80 -1.73
N ALA A 5 -7.86 7.51 -2.88
CA ALA A 5 -9.22 7.97 -3.16
C ALA A 5 -10.21 7.48 -2.10
N MET A 6 -10.17 6.19 -1.76
CA MET A 6 -11.04 5.62 -0.75
C MET A 6 -10.72 6.15 0.66
N GLY A 7 -9.44 6.31 1.02
CA GLY A 7 -9.04 6.91 2.30
C GLY A 7 -9.58 8.34 2.47
N THR A 8 -9.53 9.15 1.40
CA THR A 8 -10.09 10.50 1.40
C THR A 8 -11.63 10.49 1.52
N ILE A 9 -12.32 9.58 0.82
CA ILE A 9 -13.77 9.42 0.94
C ILE A 9 -14.16 9.04 2.38
N ILE A 10 -13.41 8.11 2.98
CA ILE A 10 -13.64 7.68 4.36
C ILE A 10 -13.54 8.86 5.33
N ASP A 11 -12.51 9.69 5.21
CA ASP A 11 -12.32 10.85 6.09
C ASP A 11 -13.32 11.98 5.82
N GLN A 12 -13.73 12.17 4.56
CA GLN A 12 -14.69 13.21 4.18
C GLN A 12 -16.10 12.92 4.71
N PHE A 13 -16.53 11.66 4.66
CA PHE A 13 -17.87 11.26 5.11
C PHE A 13 -17.89 10.63 6.52
N GLY A 14 -16.73 10.47 7.17
CA GLY A 14 -16.62 9.80 8.46
C GLY A 14 -17.03 8.33 8.42
N LEU A 15 -16.81 7.65 7.29
CA LEU A 15 -17.15 6.24 7.15
C LEU A 15 -16.41 5.41 8.20
N PHE A 16 -17.05 4.36 8.70
CA PHE A 16 -16.51 3.49 9.75
C PHE A 16 -16.12 4.24 11.04
N ASN A 17 -16.77 5.37 11.33
CA ASN A 17 -16.44 6.24 12.48
C ASN A 17 -14.97 6.72 12.48
N SER A 18 -14.36 6.85 11.30
CA SER A 18 -13.08 7.55 11.13
C SER A 18 -13.24 9.02 11.52
N PRO A 19 -12.23 9.65 12.15
CA PRO A 19 -12.22 11.09 12.40
C PRO A 19 -12.61 11.89 11.15
N GLN A 20 -13.69 12.67 11.25
CA GLN A 20 -14.16 13.49 10.15
C GLN A 20 -13.19 14.64 9.91
N ASN A 21 -12.74 14.74 8.68
CA ASN A 21 -11.60 15.55 8.34
C ASN A 21 -11.96 16.32 7.07
N GLN A 22 -12.64 17.46 7.23
CA GLN A 22 -13.15 18.25 6.10
C GLN A 22 -12.04 18.60 5.09
N MET A 23 -12.35 18.49 3.81
CA MET A 23 -11.44 18.82 2.72
C MET A 23 -11.18 20.33 2.65
N ILE A 24 -10.09 20.78 3.27
CA ILE A 24 -9.59 22.14 3.12
C ILE A 24 -8.65 22.26 1.91
N PHE A 25 -8.44 23.49 1.46
CA PHE A 25 -7.66 23.81 0.27
C PHE A 25 -6.23 23.24 0.30
N SER A 26 -5.56 23.26 1.45
CA SER A 26 -4.21 22.71 1.60
C SER A 26 -4.14 21.20 1.39
N ARG A 27 -5.18 20.44 1.79
CA ARG A 27 -5.26 19.00 1.55
C ARG A 27 -5.47 18.67 0.09
N ILE A 28 -6.26 19.46 -0.62
CA ILE A 28 -6.45 19.29 -2.07
C ILE A 28 -5.10 19.48 -2.78
N ILE A 29 -4.37 20.55 -2.45
CA ILE A 29 -3.01 20.79 -2.97
C ILE A 29 -2.09 19.61 -2.63
N GLY A 30 -2.09 19.18 -1.36
CA GLY A 30 -1.25 18.07 -0.92
C GLY A 30 -1.56 16.75 -1.63
N LEU A 31 -2.84 16.44 -1.89
CA LEU A 31 -3.25 15.26 -2.67
C LEU A 31 -2.82 15.35 -4.14
N ILE A 32 -2.93 16.54 -4.76
CA ILE A 32 -2.45 16.77 -6.12
C ILE A 32 -0.93 16.58 -6.19
N LEU A 33 -0.18 17.17 -5.26
CA LEU A 33 1.26 17.00 -5.15
C LEU A 33 1.62 15.52 -4.96
N LEU A 34 0.87 14.79 -4.12
CA LEU A 34 1.12 13.37 -3.90
C LEU A 34 0.90 12.56 -5.18
N ILE A 35 -0.21 12.76 -5.89
CA ILE A 35 -0.51 12.05 -7.14
C ILE A 35 0.55 12.37 -8.20
N SER A 36 0.91 13.66 -8.34
CA SER A 36 1.98 14.10 -9.25
C SER A 36 3.32 13.45 -8.89
N GLY A 37 3.68 13.45 -7.61
CA GLY A 37 4.91 12.86 -7.11
C GLY A 37 4.97 11.34 -7.35
N VAL A 38 3.85 10.62 -7.22
CA VAL A 38 3.77 9.19 -7.59
C VAL A 38 4.07 9.02 -9.09
N ILE A 39 3.45 9.84 -9.95
CA ILE A 39 3.66 9.76 -11.41
C ILE A 39 5.14 10.00 -11.76
N PHE A 40 5.76 11.03 -11.19
CA PHE A 40 7.20 11.28 -11.37
C PHE A 40 8.07 10.16 -10.78
N SER A 41 7.66 9.60 -9.63
CA SER A 41 8.36 8.51 -8.96
C SER A 41 8.37 7.21 -9.76
N LEU A 42 7.39 7.01 -10.64
CA LEU A 42 7.36 5.89 -11.58
C LEU A 42 8.41 6.03 -12.68
N GLY A 43 9.06 7.18 -12.81
CA GLY A 43 10.15 7.36 -13.77
C GLY A 43 9.70 7.30 -15.22
N ILE A 44 8.41 7.57 -15.51
CA ILE A 44 7.84 7.53 -16.87
C ILE A 44 8.56 8.43 -17.89
N PHE A 45 9.39 9.37 -17.41
CA PHE A 45 10.20 10.28 -18.22
C PHE A 45 11.62 9.76 -18.47
N ASP A 46 12.09 8.76 -17.73
CA ASP A 46 13.40 8.14 -17.89
C ASP A 46 13.41 7.23 -19.12
N SER A 47 14.42 7.39 -19.97
CA SER A 47 14.57 6.60 -21.20
C SER A 47 14.70 5.10 -20.92
N ASN A 48 15.42 4.72 -19.86
CA ASN A 48 15.56 3.30 -19.48
C ASN A 48 14.21 2.70 -19.08
N VAL A 49 13.41 3.46 -18.33
CA VAL A 49 12.07 3.03 -17.91
C VAL A 49 11.10 3.00 -19.09
N LYS A 50 11.23 3.93 -20.03
CA LYS A 50 10.42 3.92 -21.26
C LYS A 50 10.71 2.71 -22.14
N GLU A 51 11.97 2.27 -22.24
CA GLU A 51 12.34 1.05 -22.95
C GLU A 51 11.74 -0.18 -22.27
N VAL A 52 11.87 -0.31 -20.95
CA VAL A 52 11.23 -1.41 -20.18
C VAL A 52 9.71 -1.40 -20.33
N ILE A 53 9.05 -0.24 -20.21
CA ILE A 53 7.58 -0.11 -20.40
C ILE A 53 7.20 -0.46 -21.85
N LYS A 54 8.05 -0.17 -22.84
CA LYS A 54 7.79 -0.47 -24.24
C LYS A 54 7.92 -1.97 -24.50
N GLU A 55 8.95 -2.63 -23.98
CA GLU A 55 9.12 -4.09 -24.01
C GLU A 55 7.96 -4.79 -23.31
N GLU A 56 7.60 -4.37 -22.08
CA GLU A 56 6.42 -4.88 -21.37
C GLU A 56 5.14 -4.69 -22.17
N LYS A 57 4.95 -3.52 -22.82
CA LYS A 57 3.77 -3.23 -23.67
C LYS A 57 3.73 -4.10 -24.93
N GLU A 58 4.87 -4.40 -25.53
CA GLU A 58 4.96 -5.29 -26.69
C GLU A 58 4.64 -6.74 -26.28
N GLU A 59 5.14 -7.19 -25.12
CA GLU A 59 4.76 -8.48 -24.52
C GLU A 59 3.25 -8.51 -24.15
N LEU A 60 2.73 -7.41 -23.60
CA LEU A 60 1.31 -7.19 -23.29
C LEU A 60 0.40 -7.23 -24.51
N ASN A 61 0.85 -6.65 -25.62
CA ASN A 61 0.06 -6.60 -26.85
C ASN A 61 -0.05 -8.00 -27.46
N HIS A 62 0.98 -8.83 -27.30
CA HIS A 62 0.89 -10.26 -27.59
C HIS A 62 -0.01 -11.02 -26.62
N LYS A 63 -0.13 -10.55 -25.38
CA LYS A 63 -0.89 -11.20 -24.30
C LYS A 63 -2.03 -10.31 -23.83
N ARG A 64 -3.21 -10.33 -24.49
CA ARG A 64 -4.39 -9.48 -24.18
C ARG A 64 -4.54 -9.21 -22.68
N ILE A 65 -3.99 -8.10 -22.18
CA ILE A 65 -4.19 -7.75 -20.78
C ILE A 65 -5.59 -7.22 -20.66
N ASN A 66 -6.35 -7.96 -19.86
CA ASN A 66 -7.73 -7.69 -19.66
C ASN A 66 -7.87 -6.46 -18.76
N ILE A 67 -8.62 -5.45 -19.20
CA ILE A 67 -8.93 -4.23 -18.42
C ILE A 67 -9.39 -4.58 -16.99
N PHE A 68 -10.01 -5.75 -16.82
CA PHE A 68 -10.36 -6.33 -15.54
C PHE A 68 -9.21 -6.36 -14.52
N TYR A 69 -7.98 -6.73 -14.91
CA TYR A 69 -6.84 -6.80 -13.97
C TYR A 69 -6.49 -5.42 -13.40
N GLN A 70 -6.56 -4.37 -14.22
CA GLN A 70 -6.31 -3.00 -13.78
C GLN A 70 -7.40 -2.53 -12.81
N ILE A 71 -8.67 -2.87 -13.11
CA ILE A 71 -9.80 -2.59 -12.21
C ILE A 71 -9.61 -3.30 -10.87
N PHE A 72 -9.24 -4.59 -10.88
CA PHE A 72 -8.98 -5.35 -9.65
C PHE A 72 -7.85 -4.75 -8.81
N ALA A 73 -6.78 -4.24 -9.44
CA ALA A 73 -5.71 -3.56 -8.73
C ALA A 73 -6.19 -2.27 -8.04
N VAL A 74 -7.06 -1.48 -8.70
CA VAL A 74 -7.67 -0.28 -8.10
C VAL A 74 -8.57 -0.67 -6.93
N VAL A 75 -9.42 -1.67 -7.11
CA VAL A 75 -10.34 -2.18 -6.08
C VAL A 75 -9.57 -2.72 -4.87
N SER A 76 -8.48 -3.46 -5.09
CA SER A 76 -7.60 -3.93 -4.02
C SER A 76 -7.06 -2.76 -3.18
N GLY A 77 -6.62 -1.69 -3.84
CA GLY A 77 -6.24 -0.46 -3.16
C GLY A 77 -7.37 0.13 -2.31
N MET A 78 -8.61 0.17 -2.81
CA MET A 78 -9.76 0.65 -2.05
C MET A 78 -10.06 -0.23 -0.83
N LEU A 79 -10.01 -1.55 -1.00
CA LEU A 79 -10.19 -2.52 0.09
C LEU A 79 -9.15 -2.34 1.19
N MET A 80 -7.89 -2.08 0.84
CA MET A 80 -6.85 -1.77 1.83
C MET A 80 -7.18 -0.53 2.66
N ALA A 81 -7.77 0.51 2.06
CA ALA A 81 -8.17 1.72 2.79
C ALA A 81 -9.36 1.45 3.72
N ILE A 82 -10.35 0.69 3.25
CA ILE A 82 -11.49 0.24 4.07
C ILE A 82 -11.01 -0.58 5.27
N GLN A 83 -10.15 -1.57 5.03
CA GLN A 83 -9.57 -2.40 6.09
C GLN A 83 -8.80 -1.53 7.11
N THR A 84 -8.05 -0.54 6.63
CA THR A 84 -7.32 0.40 7.49
C THR A 84 -8.29 1.16 8.42
N ALA A 85 -9.41 1.66 7.89
CA ALA A 85 -10.44 2.34 8.69
C ALA A 85 -11.11 1.42 9.71
N ILE A 86 -11.52 0.22 9.29
CA ILE A 86 -12.17 -0.78 10.15
C ILE A 86 -11.24 -1.17 11.31
N ASN A 87 -9.96 -1.44 11.02
CA ASN A 87 -8.98 -1.80 12.04
C ASN A 87 -8.71 -0.65 13.02
N GLY A 88 -8.68 0.59 12.52
CA GLY A 88 -8.65 1.80 13.32
C GLY A 88 -9.79 1.87 14.31
N TYR A 89 -11.02 1.73 13.80
CA TYR A 89 -12.21 1.80 14.62
C TYR A 89 -12.31 0.66 15.63
N LEU A 90 -11.93 -0.56 15.23
CA LEU A 90 -11.83 -1.70 16.15
C LEU A 90 -10.81 -1.44 17.27
N GLY A 91 -9.66 -0.84 16.94
CA GLY A 91 -8.66 -0.39 17.91
C GLY A 91 -9.22 0.58 18.94
N LYS A 92 -10.06 1.51 18.49
CA LYS A 92 -10.77 2.46 19.36
C LYS A 92 -11.82 1.78 20.25
N ILE A 93 -12.62 0.86 19.71
CA ILE A 93 -13.65 0.14 20.48
C ILE A 93 -13.04 -0.71 21.59
N LEU A 94 -11.95 -1.40 21.30
CA LEU A 94 -11.30 -2.31 22.24
C LEU A 94 -10.35 -1.61 23.20
N ASP A 95 -10.17 -0.29 23.05
CA ASP A 95 -9.14 0.50 23.75
C ASP A 95 -7.74 -0.15 23.69
N SER A 96 -7.47 -0.88 22.61
CA SER A 96 -6.26 -1.67 22.46
C SER A 96 -5.98 -2.01 20.99
N PRO A 97 -5.02 -1.32 20.35
CA PRO A 97 -4.59 -1.61 18.98
C PRO A 97 -4.08 -3.05 18.79
N ILE A 98 -3.47 -3.63 19.83
CA ILE A 98 -2.95 -5.00 19.82
C ILE A 98 -4.11 -6.00 19.72
N HIS A 99 -5.14 -5.87 20.56
CA HIS A 99 -6.30 -6.77 20.52
C HIS A 99 -7.07 -6.63 19.20
N ALA A 100 -7.25 -5.41 18.70
CA ALA A 100 -7.87 -5.17 17.40
C ALA A 100 -7.11 -5.84 16.27
N SER A 101 -5.79 -5.71 16.27
CA SER A 101 -4.92 -6.33 15.27
C SER A 101 -4.98 -7.85 15.34
N PHE A 102 -4.95 -8.41 16.53
CA PHE A 102 -5.06 -9.86 16.75
C PHE A 102 -6.39 -10.41 16.22
N ILE A 103 -7.51 -9.76 16.54
CA ILE A 103 -8.84 -10.16 16.05
C ILE A 103 -8.91 -10.04 14.53
N SER A 104 -8.51 -8.89 13.96
CA SER A 104 -8.52 -8.69 12.51
C SER A 104 -7.65 -9.70 11.77
N PHE A 105 -6.47 -10.03 12.30
CA PHE A 105 -5.58 -11.03 11.69
C PHE A 105 -6.15 -12.44 11.82
N THR A 106 -6.77 -12.77 12.96
CA THR A 106 -7.45 -14.06 13.17
C THR A 106 -8.59 -14.27 12.18
N ILE A 107 -9.44 -13.25 12.00
CA ILE A 107 -10.53 -13.28 11.01
C ILE A 107 -9.95 -13.43 9.60
N GLY A 108 -8.86 -12.71 9.28
CA GLY A 108 -8.14 -12.84 8.01
C GLY A 108 -7.63 -14.25 7.75
N ILE A 109 -7.01 -14.89 8.75
CA ILE A 109 -6.55 -16.28 8.68
C ILE A 109 -7.72 -17.23 8.43
N ILE A 110 -8.81 -17.11 9.20
CA ILE A 110 -10.01 -17.95 9.03
C ILE A 110 -10.56 -17.80 7.60
N CYS A 111 -10.66 -16.57 7.10
CA CYS A 111 -11.13 -16.29 5.74
C CYS A 111 -10.24 -16.95 4.68
N LEU A 112 -8.91 -16.83 4.82
CA LEU A 112 -7.96 -17.46 3.88
C LEU A 112 -8.03 -18.99 3.92
N ILE A 113 -8.20 -19.59 5.10
CA ILE A 113 -8.40 -21.03 5.25
C ILE A 113 -9.67 -21.46 4.51
N LEU A 114 -10.79 -20.77 4.71
CA LEU A 114 -12.05 -21.07 4.03
C LEU A 114 -11.92 -20.95 2.51
N ILE A 115 -11.28 -19.89 2.01
CA ILE A 115 -11.03 -19.71 0.57
C ILE A 115 -10.19 -20.86 0.03
N ASN A 116 -9.12 -21.26 0.73
CA ASN A 116 -8.27 -22.38 0.31
C ASN A 116 -9.06 -23.70 0.21
N LEU A 117 -9.91 -23.98 1.20
CA LEU A 117 -10.78 -25.16 1.22
C LEU A 117 -11.81 -25.14 0.09
N LEU A 118 -12.48 -24.00 -0.15
CA LEU A 118 -13.50 -23.85 -1.18
C LEU A 118 -12.93 -23.96 -2.59
N LEU A 119 -11.78 -23.34 -2.84
CA LEU A 119 -11.09 -23.41 -4.14
C LEU A 119 -10.39 -24.76 -4.35
N LYS A 120 -10.40 -25.64 -3.35
CA LYS A 120 -9.68 -26.93 -3.34
C LYS A 120 -8.24 -26.76 -3.81
N THR A 121 -7.62 -25.64 -3.46
CA THR A 121 -6.24 -25.36 -3.84
C THR A 121 -5.39 -26.33 -3.07
N ARG A 122 -4.94 -27.39 -3.76
CA ARG A 122 -4.06 -28.39 -3.18
C ARG A 122 -2.88 -27.64 -2.54
N ILE A 123 -2.50 -28.01 -1.32
CA ILE A 123 -1.26 -27.55 -0.70
C ILE A 123 -0.11 -28.20 -1.49
N MET A 124 0.08 -27.73 -2.72
CA MET A 124 1.10 -28.18 -3.63
C MET A 124 2.34 -27.38 -3.29
N ASN A 125 3.49 -28.06 -3.27
CA ASN A 125 4.80 -27.40 -3.12
C ASN A 125 5.06 -26.74 -1.75
N LEU A 126 4.33 -27.07 -0.67
CA LEU A 126 4.70 -26.58 0.68
C LEU A 126 6.09 -27.07 1.09
N LYS A 127 6.41 -28.33 0.79
CA LYS A 127 7.77 -28.87 1.00
C LYS A 127 8.82 -28.05 0.24
N TYR A 128 8.54 -27.75 -1.03
CA TYR A 128 9.41 -26.92 -1.86
C TYR A 128 9.52 -25.48 -1.32
N ALA A 129 8.43 -24.88 -0.84
CA ALA A 129 8.46 -23.55 -0.23
C ALA A 129 9.30 -23.53 1.06
N ILE A 130 9.25 -24.60 1.87
CA ILE A 130 10.10 -24.75 3.06
C ILE A 130 11.57 -24.90 2.67
N GLU A 131 11.88 -25.74 1.68
CA GLU A 131 13.24 -25.92 1.15
C GLU A 131 13.81 -24.60 0.61
N GLN A 132 13.03 -23.86 -0.19
CA GLN A 132 13.41 -22.55 -0.69
C GLN A 132 13.51 -21.51 0.42
N GLY A 133 12.68 -21.59 1.46
CA GLY A 133 12.70 -20.69 2.60
C GLY A 133 14.01 -20.70 3.41
N ILE A 134 14.85 -21.71 3.24
CA ILE A 134 16.21 -21.75 3.80
C ILE A 134 17.12 -20.75 3.06
N SER A 135 17.02 -20.70 1.73
CA SER A 135 17.78 -19.75 0.89
C SER A 135 17.14 -18.35 0.90
N TYR A 136 15.81 -18.30 0.94
CA TYR A 136 14.96 -17.11 0.83
C TYR A 136 14.28 -16.78 2.16
N TRP A 137 15.05 -16.61 3.23
CA TRP A 137 14.50 -16.46 4.60
C TRP A 137 13.45 -15.34 4.77
N TRP A 138 13.52 -14.30 3.93
CA TRP A 138 12.60 -13.16 3.99
C TRP A 138 11.16 -13.49 3.58
N ILE A 139 10.88 -14.67 3.00
CA ILE A 139 9.50 -15.08 2.72
C ILE A 139 8.67 -15.23 4.01
N TRP A 140 9.31 -15.56 5.13
CA TRP A 140 8.64 -15.80 6.41
C TRP A 140 8.29 -14.53 7.16
N ILE A 141 9.01 -13.42 6.90
CA ILE A 141 8.73 -12.14 7.57
C ILE A 141 7.53 -11.41 6.98
N GLY A 142 7.02 -11.81 5.80
CA GLY A 142 5.88 -11.15 5.15
C GLY A 142 4.63 -11.10 6.03
N GLY A 143 4.31 -12.20 6.72
CA GLY A 143 3.18 -12.24 7.67
C GLY A 143 3.38 -11.31 8.87
N ILE A 144 4.61 -11.24 9.39
CA ILE A 144 4.99 -10.35 10.50
C ILE A 144 4.82 -8.89 10.08
N LEU A 145 5.32 -8.51 8.90
CA LEU A 145 5.17 -7.15 8.37
C LEU A 145 3.70 -6.77 8.16
N GLY A 146 2.87 -7.71 7.70
CA GLY A 146 1.42 -7.50 7.58
C GLY A 146 0.73 -7.27 8.92
N ALA A 147 1.08 -8.06 9.95
CA ALA A 147 0.56 -7.89 11.30
C ALA A 147 0.99 -6.54 11.91
N LEU A 148 2.26 -6.16 11.74
CA LEU A 148 2.78 -4.85 12.16
C LEU A 148 2.08 -3.69 11.44
N TYR A 149 1.80 -3.82 10.14
CA TYR A 149 1.04 -2.81 9.41
C TYR A 149 -0.37 -2.61 10.00
N ILE A 150 -1.06 -3.72 10.31
CA ILE A 150 -2.40 -3.67 10.92
C ILE A 150 -2.33 -3.04 12.32
N LEU A 151 -1.31 -3.38 13.12
CA LEU A 151 -1.05 -2.77 14.42
C LEU A 151 -0.82 -1.26 14.33
N CYS A 152 0.09 -0.82 13.47
CA CYS A 152 0.34 0.61 13.27
C CYS A 152 -0.92 1.32 12.77
N SER A 153 -1.66 0.73 11.84
CA SER A 153 -2.87 1.36 11.30
C SER A 153 -3.99 1.44 12.34
N SER A 154 -4.21 0.41 13.15
CA SER A 154 -5.23 0.42 14.21
C SER A 154 -4.93 1.45 15.30
N TRP A 155 -3.65 1.70 15.56
CA TRP A 155 -3.21 2.73 16.51
C TRP A 155 -3.29 4.15 15.92
N LEU A 156 -2.88 4.34 14.66
CA LEU A 156 -2.77 5.67 14.05
C LEU A 156 -4.11 6.22 13.55
N VAL A 157 -5.01 5.38 13.04
CA VAL A 157 -6.27 5.85 12.43
C VAL A 157 -7.14 6.64 13.42
N PRO A 158 -7.33 6.21 14.69
CA PRO A 158 -8.06 7.00 15.68
C PRO A 158 -7.42 8.36 15.98
N LEU A 159 -6.11 8.49 15.81
CA LEU A 159 -5.34 9.70 16.14
C LEU A 159 -5.35 10.73 15.00
N ILE A 160 -5.15 10.29 13.77
CA ILE A 160 -4.90 11.20 12.63
C ILE A 160 -5.86 11.00 11.44
N GLY A 161 -6.76 10.01 11.50
CA GLY A 161 -7.69 9.69 10.41
C GLY A 161 -7.15 8.69 9.40
N THR A 162 -8.06 8.08 8.64
CA THR A 162 -7.75 6.99 7.70
C THR A 162 -6.96 7.48 6.50
N GLY A 163 -7.38 8.59 5.89
CA GLY A 163 -6.74 9.17 4.71
C GLY A 163 -5.29 9.55 4.98
N GLN A 164 -5.00 10.12 6.15
CA GLN A 164 -3.63 10.47 6.54
C GLN A 164 -2.75 9.23 6.71
N VAL A 165 -3.23 8.19 7.40
CA VAL A 165 -2.50 6.92 7.54
C VAL A 165 -2.23 6.29 6.18
N VAL A 166 -3.22 6.28 5.29
CA VAL A 166 -3.09 5.76 3.93
C VAL A 166 -2.00 6.49 3.13
N VAL A 167 -2.01 7.81 3.18
CA VAL A 167 -1.06 8.68 2.47
C VAL A 167 0.36 8.49 3.00
N LEU A 168 0.54 8.52 4.32
CA LEU A 168 1.85 8.31 4.96
C LEU A 168 2.39 6.90 4.68
N ALA A 169 1.53 5.89 4.77
CA ALA A 169 1.92 4.51 4.47
C ALA A 169 2.35 4.36 3.00
N LEU A 170 1.64 4.98 2.06
CA LEU A 170 2.00 4.92 0.64
C LEU A 170 3.35 5.62 0.37
N PHE A 171 3.60 6.77 1.01
CA PHE A 171 4.90 7.43 0.93
C PHE A 171 6.02 6.54 1.46
N GLY A 172 5.85 5.94 2.64
CA GLY A 172 6.82 5.00 3.21
C GLY A 172 7.06 3.77 2.31
N GLN A 173 6.01 3.22 1.71
CA GLN A 173 6.11 2.10 0.76
C GLN A 173 6.95 2.46 -0.47
N LEU A 174 6.73 3.63 -1.08
CA LEU A 174 7.47 4.05 -2.27
C LEU A 174 8.92 4.43 -1.95
N LEU A 175 9.15 5.07 -0.81
CA LEU A 175 10.49 5.36 -0.32
C LEU A 175 11.28 4.07 -0.07
N PHE A 176 10.67 3.10 0.62
CA PHE A 176 11.30 1.81 0.88
C PHE A 176 11.50 0.99 -0.40
N SER A 177 10.55 1.02 -1.35
CA SER A 177 10.72 0.42 -2.67
C SER A 177 11.96 0.98 -3.39
N ALA A 178 12.15 2.30 -3.37
CA ALA A 178 13.32 2.92 -3.97
C ALA A 178 14.63 2.51 -3.28
N LEU A 179 14.63 2.35 -1.95
CA LEU A 179 15.78 1.86 -1.20
C LEU A 179 16.11 0.40 -1.54
N VAL A 180 15.10 -0.46 -1.62
CA VAL A 180 15.25 -1.87 -1.98
C VAL A 180 15.88 -2.01 -3.36
N GLU A 181 15.37 -1.28 -4.36
CA GLU A 181 15.92 -1.28 -5.73
C GLU A 181 17.35 -0.75 -5.78
N HIS A 182 17.68 0.28 -5.00
CA HIS A 182 19.00 0.90 -5.01
C HIS A 182 20.08 0.02 -4.39
N LEU A 183 19.73 -0.60 -3.27
CA LEU A 183 20.60 -1.47 -2.50
C LEU A 183 20.63 -2.91 -3.07
N GLY A 184 19.69 -3.27 -3.94
CA GLY A 184 19.54 -4.64 -4.46
C GLY A 184 19.11 -5.63 -3.38
N LEU A 185 18.31 -5.17 -2.40
CA LEU A 185 17.84 -6.02 -1.30
C LEU A 185 16.87 -7.09 -1.83
N PHE A 186 16.84 -8.25 -1.17
CA PHE A 186 15.89 -9.35 -1.47
C PHE A 186 15.98 -9.88 -2.91
N GLU A 187 17.18 -9.97 -3.47
CA GLU A 187 17.43 -10.34 -4.88
C GLU A 187 16.74 -9.42 -5.92
N SER A 188 16.38 -8.20 -5.50
CA SER A 188 15.86 -7.18 -6.41
C SER A 188 16.93 -6.77 -7.43
N VAL A 189 16.51 -6.58 -8.69
CA VAL A 189 17.37 -6.05 -9.75
C VAL A 189 17.89 -4.69 -9.32
N ARG A 190 19.20 -4.61 -9.11
CA ARG A 190 19.84 -3.39 -8.63
C ARG A 190 19.79 -2.32 -9.70
N ASN A 191 18.90 -1.36 -9.50
CA ASN A 191 18.72 -0.24 -10.41
C ASN A 191 19.25 1.04 -9.78
N LYS A 192 19.94 1.86 -10.58
CA LYS A 192 20.31 3.21 -10.14
C LYS A 192 19.03 4.02 -9.95
N ILE A 193 18.88 4.67 -8.79
CA ILE A 193 17.74 5.56 -8.56
C ILE A 193 17.81 6.67 -9.60
N SER A 194 16.79 6.76 -10.44
CA SER A 194 16.70 7.81 -11.46
C SER A 194 16.42 9.17 -10.83
N ARG A 195 16.88 10.23 -11.49
CA ARG A 195 16.62 11.61 -11.02
C ARG A 195 15.13 11.90 -10.91
N SER A 196 14.32 11.38 -11.84
CA SER A 196 12.85 11.49 -11.79
C SER A 196 12.27 10.83 -10.54
N LYS A 197 12.83 9.70 -10.09
CA LYS A 197 12.36 9.01 -8.89
C LYS A 197 12.62 9.82 -7.63
N VAL A 198 13.82 10.40 -7.52
CA VAL A 198 14.16 11.33 -6.41
C VAL A 198 13.24 12.56 -6.42
N ILE A 199 13.04 13.18 -7.59
CA ILE A 199 12.14 14.34 -7.73
C ILE A 199 10.71 13.96 -7.32
N GLY A 200 10.21 12.83 -7.80
CA GLY A 200 8.86 12.34 -7.46
C GLY A 200 8.68 12.14 -5.96
N LEU A 201 9.62 11.45 -5.30
CA LEU A 201 9.60 11.24 -3.86
C LEU A 201 9.68 12.56 -3.07
N SER A 202 10.49 13.52 -3.51
CA SER A 202 10.55 14.86 -2.91
C SER A 202 9.22 15.62 -3.05
N ILE A 203 8.58 15.58 -4.22
CA ILE A 203 7.25 16.18 -4.42
C ILE A 203 6.21 15.52 -3.52
N MET A 204 6.24 14.18 -3.40
CA MET A 204 5.36 13.46 -2.48
C MET A 204 5.58 13.88 -1.04
N PHE A 205 6.83 14.03 -0.60
CA PHE A 205 7.16 14.45 0.76
C PHE A 205 6.58 15.84 1.07
N VAL A 206 6.71 16.79 0.14
CA VAL A 206 6.06 18.11 0.26
C VAL A 206 4.54 17.96 0.32
N GLY A 207 3.94 17.13 -0.54
CA GLY A 207 2.50 16.85 -0.51
C GLY A 207 2.01 16.31 0.84
N VAL A 208 2.78 15.38 1.45
CA VAL A 208 2.51 14.83 2.78
C VAL A 208 2.57 15.93 3.86
N ILE A 209 3.54 16.85 3.77
CA ILE A 209 3.62 18.00 4.68
C ILE A 209 2.37 18.87 4.53
N PHE A 210 1.92 19.19 3.32
CA PHE A 210 0.70 19.99 3.12
C PHE A 210 -0.55 19.34 3.70
N ILE A 211 -0.64 18.00 3.64
CA ILE A 211 -1.77 17.25 4.22
C ILE A 211 -1.74 17.30 5.76
N LYS A 212 -0.55 17.25 6.37
CA LYS A 212 -0.36 17.15 7.82
C LYS A 212 -0.26 18.52 8.52
N PHE A 213 0.51 19.47 7.99
CA PHE A 213 1.06 20.59 8.76
C PHE A 213 0.21 21.87 8.77
N ILE A 214 -0.91 21.94 8.04
CA ILE A 214 -1.79 23.13 8.05
C ILE A 214 -2.93 23.02 9.10
N TYR A 215 -2.83 22.04 10.00
CA TYR A 215 -3.79 21.81 11.10
C TYR A 215 -3.15 21.94 12.49
N PHE A 216 -2.23 22.89 12.64
CA PHE A 216 -1.89 23.48 13.94
C PHE A 216 -2.17 24.98 13.88
#